data_AF-A0A6M8PXI9-F1
#
_entry.id   AF-A0A6M8PXI9-F1
#
_cell.length_a   1.000
_cell.length_b   1.000
_cell.length_c   1.000
_cell.angle_alpha   90.00
_cell.angle_beta   90.00
_cell.angle_gamma   90.00
#
_symmetry.space_group_name_H-M   'P 1'
#
loop_
_entity.id
_entity.type
_entity.pdbx_description
1 polymer ?
#
loop_
_entity_poly.entity_id
_entity_poly.type
_entity_poly.pdbx_seq_one_letter_code
_entity_poly.pdbx_strand_id
1 'polypeptide(L)'
;MSLWGQLGFQDAASPLMEELIFFHDHAMMILVMIISLVGYAAVSLMVNKYTCRSLVEGQSIETIWTIIPAFILIFLALPSLRLLYLLDEIGDCSLTVKSIGHQWYWSYEYSDYSNIEFDSYMVPTNELEPGDFRLLEVDHRVVLPTQTDLRVLVTSADVIHSWTVPSLGVKVDAIPGRLNQLGFFIKYPGVFYGQCSEICGANHSFMPIVVEAVPLKNFLEWAINVSD
;
A
#
# COMPACT_ATOMS: atom_id res chain seq x y z
N MET A 1 -10.31 -5.45 2.21
CA MET A 1 -10.01 -5.23 3.66
C MET A 1 -9.32 -6.46 4.22
N SER A 2 -8.68 -6.33 5.39
CA SER A 2 -8.06 -7.48 6.05
C SER A 2 -9.09 -8.43 6.67
N LEU A 3 -8.81 -9.73 6.64
CA LEU A 3 -9.63 -10.77 7.26
C LEU A 3 -9.00 -11.27 8.56
N TRP A 4 -9.83 -11.82 9.46
CA TRP A 4 -9.35 -12.41 10.69
C TRP A 4 -8.46 -13.63 10.40
N GLY A 5 -7.28 -13.68 11.01
CA GLY A 5 -6.30 -14.75 10.79
C GLY A 5 -5.55 -14.68 9.45
N GLN A 6 -5.64 -13.57 8.72
CA GLN A 6 -4.90 -13.36 7.48
C GLN A 6 -3.38 -13.31 7.72
N LEU A 7 -2.63 -14.03 6.89
CA LEU A 7 -1.16 -14.10 6.97
C LEU A 7 -0.44 -13.28 5.89
N GLY A 8 -1.06 -13.13 4.71
CA GLY A 8 -0.48 -12.42 3.56
C GLY A 8 -1.10 -11.05 3.32
N PHE A 9 -0.83 -10.48 2.14
CA PHE A 9 -1.48 -9.25 1.69
C PHE A 9 -2.98 -9.42 1.46
N GLN A 10 -3.69 -8.29 1.43
CA GLN A 10 -5.06 -8.23 0.92
C GLN A 10 -5.07 -8.54 -0.58
N ASP A 11 -6.21 -9.03 -1.07
CA ASP A 11 -6.39 -9.26 -2.49
C ASP A 11 -6.19 -7.96 -3.28
N ALA A 12 -5.40 -8.06 -4.34
CA ALA A 12 -5.06 -6.93 -5.19
C ALA A 12 -6.26 -6.49 -6.03
N ALA A 13 -6.49 -5.18 -6.07
CA ALA A 13 -7.53 -4.54 -6.89
C ALA A 13 -6.95 -3.61 -7.97
N SER A 14 -5.62 -3.49 -8.03
CA SER A 14 -4.88 -2.75 -9.05
C SER A 14 -3.81 -3.65 -9.71
N PRO A 15 -3.43 -3.42 -10.98
CA PRO A 15 -2.33 -4.15 -11.62
C PRO A 15 -1.01 -4.00 -10.85
N LEU A 16 -0.77 -2.81 -10.29
CA LEU A 16 0.44 -2.52 -9.52
C LEU A 16 0.52 -3.33 -8.22
N MET A 17 -0.60 -3.50 -7.52
CA MET A 17 -0.64 -4.34 -6.32
C MET A 17 -0.41 -5.82 -6.64
N GLU A 18 -0.87 -6.31 -7.79
CA GLU A 18 -0.55 -7.68 -8.24
C GLU A 18 0.96 -7.86 -8.45
N GLU A 19 1.61 -6.93 -9.15
CA GLU A 19 3.07 -6.96 -9.34
C GLU A 19 3.84 -6.85 -8.02
N LEU A 20 3.33 -6.07 -7.06
CA LEU A 20 3.89 -6.01 -5.70
C LEU A 20 3.80 -7.36 -4.97
N ILE A 21 2.67 -8.07 -5.08
CA ILE A 21 2.49 -9.41 -4.50
C ILE A 21 3.47 -10.40 -5.17
N PHE A 22 3.59 -10.38 -6.51
CA PHE A 22 4.54 -11.25 -7.21
C PHE A 22 5.99 -10.97 -6.81
N PHE A 23 6.38 -9.70 -6.68
CA PHE A 23 7.71 -9.33 -6.22
C PHE A 23 7.96 -9.78 -4.77
N HIS A 24 6.97 -9.59 -3.89
CA HIS A 24 7.04 -10.09 -2.52
C HIS A 24 7.26 -11.60 -2.47
N ASP A 25 6.51 -12.38 -3.25
CA ASP A 25 6.63 -13.84 -3.23
C ASP A 25 8.00 -14.31 -3.74
N HIS A 26 8.55 -13.64 -4.77
CA HIS A 26 9.93 -13.85 -5.23
C HIS A 26 10.95 -13.56 -4.13
N ALA A 27 10.80 -12.45 -3.41
CA ALA A 27 11.67 -12.09 -2.31
C ALA A 27 11.56 -13.07 -1.13
N MET A 28 10.34 -13.48 -0.78
CA MET A 28 10.07 -14.43 0.30
C MET A 28 10.62 -15.82 0.00
N MET A 29 10.53 -16.29 -1.24
CA MET A 29 11.16 -17.54 -1.66
C MET A 29 12.67 -17.53 -1.41
N ILE A 30 13.35 -16.44 -1.78
CA ILE A 30 14.79 -16.28 -1.55
C ILE A 30 15.11 -16.21 -0.05
N LEU A 31 14.33 -15.45 0.73
CA LEU A 31 14.54 -15.33 2.18
C LEU A 31 14.37 -16.67 2.91
N VAL A 32 13.33 -17.44 2.57
CA VAL A 32 13.10 -18.77 3.14
C VAL A 32 14.24 -19.74 2.76
N MET A 33 14.74 -19.68 1.53
CA MET A 33 15.91 -20.44 1.10
C MET A 33 17.15 -20.09 1.93
N ILE A 34 17.43 -18.81 2.18
CA ILE A 34 18.58 -18.39 2.98
C ILE A 34 18.42 -18.82 4.45
N ILE A 35 17.25 -18.57 5.04
CA ILE A 35 16.97 -18.91 6.45
C ILE A 35 17.07 -20.42 6.66
N SER A 36 16.53 -21.23 5.75
CA SER A 36 16.62 -22.69 5.84
C SER A 36 18.06 -23.19 5.71
N LEU A 37 18.87 -22.62 4.82
CA LEU A 37 20.30 -22.95 4.67
C LEU A 37 21.09 -22.61 5.94
N VAL A 38 20.94 -21.39 6.45
CA VAL A 38 21.63 -20.93 7.66
C VAL A 38 21.16 -21.72 8.89
N GLY A 39 19.86 -21.96 9.00
CA GLY A 39 19.27 -22.79 10.06
C GLY A 39 19.81 -24.22 10.05
N TYR A 40 19.89 -24.84 8.87
CA TYR A 40 20.50 -26.15 8.70
C TYR A 40 21.98 -26.16 9.10
N ALA A 41 22.77 -25.18 8.64
CA ALA A 41 24.19 -25.08 8.99
C ALA A 41 24.39 -24.91 10.51
N ALA A 42 23.58 -24.06 11.16
CA ALA A 42 23.63 -23.86 12.60
C ALA A 42 23.30 -25.13 13.38
N VAL A 43 22.22 -25.82 13.03
CA VAL A 43 21.82 -27.09 13.68
C VAL A 43 22.89 -28.16 13.46
N SER A 44 23.43 -28.27 12.24
CA SER A 44 24.50 -29.22 11.91
C SER A 44 25.75 -29.00 12.77
N LEU A 45 26.19 -27.74 12.92
CA LEU A 45 27.33 -27.38 13.75
C LEU A 45 27.08 -27.67 15.24
N MET A 46 25.86 -27.43 15.74
CA MET A 46 25.51 -27.71 17.14
C MET A 46 25.46 -29.21 17.46
N VAL A 47 25.01 -30.04 16.51
CA VAL A 47 24.90 -31.50 16.70
C VAL A 47 26.23 -32.22 16.41
N ASN A 48 27.18 -31.55 15.75
CA ASN A 48 28.46 -32.13 15.39
C ASN A 48 29.32 -32.44 16.63
N LYS A 49 29.86 -33.66 16.68
CA LYS A 49 30.75 -34.12 17.76
C LYS A 49 32.24 -33.92 17.45
N TYR A 50 32.60 -33.73 16.18
CA TYR A 50 33.98 -33.56 15.76
C TYR A 50 34.47 -32.15 16.10
N THR A 51 35.72 -32.05 16.52
CA THR A 51 36.34 -30.75 16.86
C THR A 51 37.51 -30.48 15.94
N CYS A 52 37.62 -29.24 15.47
CA CYS A 52 38.78 -28.74 14.74
C CYS A 52 39.13 -27.36 15.30
N ARG A 53 40.37 -27.18 15.77
CA ARG A 53 40.87 -25.93 16.36
C ARG A 53 41.97 -25.26 15.53
N SER A 54 42.48 -25.95 14.52
CA SER A 54 43.60 -25.49 13.69
C SER A 54 43.17 -24.75 12.42
N LEU A 55 41.86 -24.63 12.16
CA LEU A 55 41.35 -23.88 11.02
C LEU A 55 41.39 -22.38 11.34
N VAL A 56 42.38 -21.67 10.81
CA VAL A 56 42.58 -20.23 11.02
C VAL A 56 42.21 -19.41 9.77
N GLU A 57 42.40 -19.96 8.58
CA GLU A 57 42.17 -19.28 7.30
C GLU A 57 41.28 -20.09 6.35
N GLY A 58 40.52 -19.38 5.52
CA GLY A 58 39.52 -19.96 4.62
C GLY A 58 39.24 -19.09 3.40
N GLN A 59 40.25 -18.53 2.76
CA GLN A 59 40.07 -17.56 1.66
C GLN A 59 39.13 -18.05 0.54
N SER A 60 39.16 -19.35 0.22
CA SER A 60 38.28 -19.94 -0.79
C SER A 60 36.81 -19.90 -0.39
N ILE A 61 36.47 -20.22 0.86
CA ILE A 61 35.08 -20.17 1.35
C ILE A 61 34.60 -18.72 1.54
N GLU A 62 35.50 -17.82 1.96
CA GLU A 62 35.23 -16.38 2.05
C GLU A 62 34.84 -15.80 0.70
N THR A 63 35.55 -16.20 -0.36
CA THR A 63 35.25 -15.79 -1.72
C THR A 63 33.87 -16.29 -2.15
N ILE A 64 33.53 -17.55 -1.84
CA ILE A 64 32.24 -18.16 -2.19
C ILE A 64 31.07 -17.44 -1.50
N TRP A 65 31.12 -17.25 -0.17
CA TRP A 65 30.02 -16.60 0.55
C TRP A 65 29.94 -15.09 0.32
N THR A 66 30.93 -14.48 -0.34
CA THR A 66 30.85 -13.07 -0.74
C THR A 66 30.21 -12.94 -2.11
N ILE A 67 30.60 -13.80 -3.06
CA ILE A 67 30.10 -13.77 -4.44
C ILE A 67 28.64 -14.24 -4.51
N ILE A 68 28.27 -15.33 -3.80
CA ILE A 68 26.90 -15.88 -3.88
C ILE A 68 25.84 -14.86 -3.45
N PRO A 69 25.93 -14.21 -2.26
CA PRO A 69 24.96 -13.19 -1.87
C PRO A 69 24.93 -11.98 -2.80
N ALA A 70 26.07 -11.57 -3.37
CA ALA A 70 26.09 -10.49 -4.34
C ALA A 70 25.23 -10.81 -5.57
N PHE A 71 25.30 -12.04 -6.10
CA PHE A 71 24.42 -12.48 -7.18
C PHE A 71 22.95 -12.53 -6.74
N ILE A 72 22.65 -13.05 -5.55
CA ILE A 72 21.27 -13.09 -5.03
C ILE A 72 20.67 -11.67 -4.95
N LEU A 73 21.44 -10.69 -4.49
CA LEU A 73 21.00 -9.29 -4.42
C LEU A 73 20.70 -8.72 -5.81
N ILE A 74 21.48 -9.07 -6.85
CA ILE A 74 21.18 -8.65 -8.23
C ILE A 74 19.82 -9.22 -8.70
N PHE A 75 19.53 -10.49 -8.40
CA PHE A 75 18.25 -11.11 -8.77
C PHE A 75 17.05 -10.55 -7.99
N LEU A 76 17.26 -9.94 -6.82
CA LEU A 76 16.24 -9.19 -6.11
C LEU A 76 16.10 -7.75 -6.65
N ALA A 77 17.22 -7.09 -6.93
CA ALA A 77 17.25 -5.70 -7.34
C ALA A 77 16.62 -5.46 -8.71
N LEU A 78 16.86 -6.34 -9.69
CA LEU A 78 16.35 -6.16 -11.05
C LEU A 78 14.80 -6.06 -11.14
N PRO A 79 14.01 -7.03 -10.61
CA PRO A 79 12.56 -6.90 -10.60
C PRO A 79 12.07 -5.74 -9.71
N SER A 80 12.76 -5.47 -8.60
CA SER A 80 12.43 -4.34 -7.70
C SER A 80 12.53 -2.99 -8.41
N LEU A 81 13.64 -2.75 -9.11
CA LEU A 81 13.86 -1.50 -9.85
C LEU A 81 12.88 -1.37 -11.01
N ARG A 82 12.60 -2.45 -11.74
CA ARG A 82 11.57 -2.42 -12.80
C ARG A 82 10.22 -1.97 -12.24
N LEU A 83 9.79 -2.54 -11.10
CA LEU A 83 8.53 -2.18 -10.46
C LEU A 83 8.54 -0.74 -9.96
N LEU A 84 9.65 -0.26 -9.40
CA LEU A 84 9.80 1.13 -8.98
C LEU A 84 9.53 2.11 -10.14
N TYR A 85 10.10 1.85 -11.32
CA TYR A 85 9.87 2.70 -12.49
C TYR A 85 8.43 2.63 -13.01
N LEU A 86 7.78 1.44 -12.95
CA LEU A 86 6.37 1.31 -13.32
C LEU A 86 5.43 2.06 -12.35
N LEU A 87 5.80 2.16 -11.07
CA LEU A 87 5.03 2.90 -10.07
C LEU A 87 5.16 4.43 -10.23
N ASP A 88 6.32 4.91 -10.71
CA ASP A 88 6.60 6.34 -10.88
C ASP A 88 6.11 6.89 -12.23
N GLU A 89 5.84 6.02 -13.21
CA GLU A 89 5.31 6.42 -14.51
C GLU A 89 3.85 6.85 -14.40
N ILE A 90 3.62 8.16 -14.23
CA ILE A 90 2.29 8.76 -14.24
C ILE A 90 1.95 9.13 -15.69
N GLY A 91 1.09 8.34 -16.32
CA GLY A 91 0.53 8.64 -17.63
C GLY A 91 -0.51 9.77 -17.63
N ASP A 92 -1.21 9.89 -18.76
CA ASP A 92 -2.36 10.79 -18.89
C ASP A 92 -3.55 10.23 -18.13
N CYS A 93 -3.77 10.71 -16.90
CA CYS A 93 -4.90 10.31 -16.06
C CYS A 93 -6.18 11.05 -16.48
N SER A 94 -7.31 10.34 -16.52
CA SER A 94 -8.61 10.89 -16.92
C SER A 94 -9.34 11.62 -15.78
N LEU A 95 -8.98 11.34 -14.52
CA LEU A 95 -9.57 11.97 -13.35
C LEU A 95 -8.50 12.26 -12.30
N THR A 96 -8.53 13.47 -11.77
CA THR A 96 -7.71 13.91 -10.64
C THR A 96 -8.60 14.15 -9.42
N VAL A 97 -8.22 13.55 -8.29
CA VAL A 97 -8.84 13.78 -6.99
C VAL A 97 -7.79 14.28 -6.02
N LYS A 98 -8.07 15.37 -5.31
CA LYS A 98 -7.20 15.82 -4.22
C LYS A 98 -7.69 15.22 -2.91
N SER A 99 -6.77 14.70 -2.11
CA SER A 99 -7.00 14.25 -0.75
C SER A 99 -6.18 15.11 0.21
N ILE A 100 -6.87 15.71 1.18
CA ILE A 100 -6.27 16.60 2.17
C ILE A 100 -6.44 15.97 3.55
N GLY A 101 -5.31 15.74 4.24
CA GLY A 101 -5.31 15.23 5.62
C GLY A 101 -5.49 16.33 6.65
N HIS A 102 -6.40 16.11 7.59
CA HIS A 102 -6.69 16.98 8.74
C HIS A 102 -6.67 16.16 10.05
N GLN A 103 -6.51 16.82 11.20
CA GLN A 103 -6.73 16.24 12.53
C GLN A 103 -8.24 16.24 12.85
N TRP A 104 -8.98 15.13 12.80
CA TRP A 104 -8.62 13.77 12.38
C TRP A 104 -9.66 13.23 11.40
N TYR A 105 -9.57 13.69 10.16
CA TYR A 105 -10.46 13.33 9.05
C TYR A 105 -9.76 13.61 7.72
N TRP A 106 -10.39 13.21 6.63
CA TRP A 106 -9.90 13.49 5.27
C TRP A 106 -10.91 14.34 4.51
N SER A 107 -10.44 15.33 3.77
CA SER A 107 -11.25 16.08 2.81
C SER A 107 -10.88 15.66 1.40
N TYR A 108 -11.86 15.62 0.51
CA TYR A 108 -11.67 15.25 -0.89
C TYR A 108 -12.22 16.33 -1.81
N GLU A 109 -11.43 16.70 -2.81
CA GLU A 109 -11.83 17.66 -3.84
C GLU A 109 -11.75 17.00 -5.23
N TYR A 110 -12.82 17.14 -5.99
CA TYR A 110 -12.88 16.81 -7.41
C TYR A 110 -12.97 18.14 -8.15
N SER A 111 -11.93 18.52 -8.89
CA SER A 111 -11.87 19.83 -9.56
C SER A 111 -12.07 19.77 -11.08
N ASP A 112 -12.03 18.57 -11.66
CA ASP A 112 -11.93 18.41 -13.12
C ASP A 112 -13.25 18.65 -13.86
N TYR A 113 -14.40 18.43 -13.21
CA TYR A 113 -15.72 18.46 -13.88
C TYR A 113 -16.76 19.26 -13.10
N SER A 114 -16.91 18.95 -11.83
CA SER A 114 -17.82 19.58 -10.88
C SER A 114 -17.01 19.86 -9.64
N ASN A 115 -16.99 21.10 -9.15
CA ASN A 115 -16.24 21.49 -7.94
C ASN A 115 -16.88 20.85 -6.70
N ILE A 116 -16.74 19.53 -6.57
CA ILE A 116 -17.25 18.73 -5.46
C ILE A 116 -16.19 18.73 -4.38
N GLU A 117 -16.59 19.10 -3.17
CA GLU A 117 -15.75 19.06 -1.97
C GLU A 117 -16.58 18.48 -0.83
N PHE A 118 -16.00 17.54 -0.08
CA PHE A 118 -16.62 17.01 1.12
C PHE A 118 -15.58 16.48 2.11
N ASP A 119 -15.99 16.41 3.37
CA ASP A 119 -15.23 15.80 4.45
C ASP A 119 -15.68 14.36 4.69
N SER A 120 -14.74 13.51 5.10
CA SER A 120 -14.91 12.09 5.39
C SER A 120 -14.44 11.81 6.81
N TYR A 121 -15.39 11.60 7.71
CA TYR A 121 -15.19 11.27 9.13
C TYR A 121 -15.49 9.81 9.40
N MET A 122 -14.80 9.22 10.38
CA MET A 122 -15.11 7.88 10.87
C MET A 122 -16.50 7.85 11.51
N VAL A 123 -17.33 6.86 11.12
CA VAL A 123 -18.61 6.64 11.79
C VAL A 123 -18.38 6.18 13.24
N PRO A 124 -18.95 6.85 14.25
CA PRO A 124 -18.85 6.43 15.65
C PRO A 124 -19.38 5.00 15.86
N THR A 125 -18.73 4.23 16.73
CA THR A 125 -19.09 2.80 16.92
C THR A 125 -20.54 2.57 17.38
N ASN A 126 -21.15 3.56 18.05
CA ASN A 126 -22.55 3.53 18.48
C ASN A 126 -23.56 3.84 17.37
N GLU A 127 -23.09 4.33 16.21
CA GLU A 127 -23.92 4.72 15.05
C GLU A 127 -23.79 3.72 13.88
N LEU A 128 -22.95 2.69 14.03
CA LEU A 128 -22.75 1.65 13.02
C LEU A 128 -24.01 0.81 12.81
N GLU A 129 -24.33 0.52 11.56
CA GLU A 129 -25.40 -0.39 11.19
C GLU A 129 -24.93 -1.87 11.27
N PRO A 130 -25.84 -2.84 11.44
CA PRO A 130 -25.49 -4.25 11.43
C PRO A 130 -24.83 -4.67 10.10
N GLY A 131 -23.52 -4.93 10.13
CA GLY A 131 -22.72 -5.31 8.96
C GLY A 131 -21.51 -4.38 8.75
N ASP A 132 -21.54 -3.19 9.33
CA ASP A 132 -20.49 -2.20 9.22
C ASP A 132 -19.21 -2.59 9.97
N PHE A 133 -18.09 -2.11 9.45
CA PHE A 133 -16.78 -2.37 10.04
C PHE A 133 -16.37 -1.28 11.03
N ARG A 134 -16.22 -1.71 12.30
CA ARG A 134 -15.73 -0.85 13.39
C ARG A 134 -14.36 -0.25 13.03
N LEU A 135 -14.26 1.08 13.17
CA LEU A 135 -13.08 1.92 12.87
C LEU A 135 -12.70 2.06 11.39
N LEU A 136 -13.48 1.50 10.47
CA LEU A 136 -13.19 1.53 9.04
C LEU A 136 -14.25 2.27 8.24
N GLU A 137 -15.52 2.22 8.66
CA GLU A 137 -16.56 3.00 7.99
C GLU A 137 -16.38 4.50 8.14
N VAL A 138 -16.80 5.21 7.10
CA VAL A 138 -16.86 6.67 7.03
C VAL A 138 -18.26 7.12 6.62
N ASP A 139 -18.61 8.35 6.97
CA ASP A 139 -19.87 8.99 6.59
C ASP A 139 -19.96 9.25 5.07
N HIS A 140 -18.88 9.74 4.46
CA HIS A 140 -18.77 9.99 3.02
C HIS A 140 -17.59 9.22 2.44
N ARG A 141 -17.87 8.32 1.49
CA ARG A 141 -16.86 7.54 0.77
C ARG A 141 -16.34 8.30 -0.44
N VAL A 142 -15.09 8.05 -0.80
CA VAL A 142 -14.48 8.56 -2.04
C VAL A 142 -14.95 7.69 -3.19
N VAL A 143 -15.84 8.22 -4.04
CA VAL A 143 -16.34 7.48 -5.20
C VAL A 143 -15.39 7.68 -6.38
N LEU A 144 -14.94 6.57 -6.99
CA LEU A 144 -14.02 6.59 -8.13
C LEU A 144 -14.50 5.64 -9.25
N PRO A 145 -14.25 5.96 -10.53
CA PRO A 145 -14.61 5.06 -11.63
C PRO A 145 -13.62 3.89 -11.73
N THR A 146 -14.13 2.69 -12.01
CA THR A 146 -13.31 1.54 -12.39
C THR A 146 -12.79 1.67 -13.81
N GLN A 147 -11.76 0.87 -14.13
CA GLN A 147 -11.18 0.76 -15.48
C GLN A 147 -10.72 2.10 -16.09
N THR A 148 -10.26 3.01 -15.25
CA THR A 148 -9.84 4.35 -15.62
C THR A 148 -8.51 4.66 -14.93
N ASP A 149 -7.60 5.37 -15.60
CA ASP A 149 -6.37 5.87 -14.99
C ASP A 149 -6.68 7.08 -14.12
N LEU A 150 -6.40 6.94 -12.82
CA LEU A 150 -6.72 7.92 -11.78
C LEU A 150 -5.44 8.55 -11.25
N ARG A 151 -5.51 9.85 -10.95
CA ARG A 151 -4.46 10.58 -10.23
C ARG A 151 -5.01 11.02 -8.88
N VAL A 152 -4.31 10.68 -7.80
CA VAL A 152 -4.54 11.30 -6.49
C VAL A 152 -3.46 12.32 -6.20
N LEU A 153 -3.87 13.51 -5.79
CA LEU A 153 -2.99 14.54 -5.24
C LEU A 153 -3.14 14.56 -3.72
N VAL A 154 -2.07 14.30 -2.98
CA VAL A 154 -2.11 14.14 -1.51
C VAL A 154 -1.34 15.27 -0.85
N THR A 155 -1.98 15.98 0.08
CA THR A 155 -1.40 17.07 0.88
C THR A 155 -2.05 17.11 2.27
N SER A 156 -1.56 17.95 3.17
CA SER A 156 -2.21 18.19 4.47
C SER A 156 -2.38 19.67 4.77
N ALA A 157 -3.40 19.98 5.56
CA ALA A 157 -3.67 21.31 6.10
C ALA A 157 -3.02 21.57 7.47
N ASP A 158 -2.51 20.55 8.18
CA ASP A 158 -1.99 20.69 9.55
C ASP A 158 -0.66 19.97 9.81
N VAL A 159 -0.67 18.68 10.14
CA VAL A 159 0.50 17.84 10.45
C VAL A 159 0.73 16.82 9.35
N ILE A 160 1.75 15.96 9.47
CA ILE A 160 1.96 14.92 8.47
C ILE A 160 0.92 13.81 8.69
N HIS A 161 0.29 13.38 7.59
CA HIS A 161 -0.56 12.17 7.52
C HIS A 161 -0.04 11.27 6.40
N SER A 162 -0.71 10.14 6.15
CA SER A 162 -0.38 9.30 4.99
C SER A 162 -1.62 8.61 4.48
N TRP A 163 -1.96 8.88 3.21
CA TRP A 163 -3.13 8.35 2.52
C TRP A 163 -2.79 6.97 1.96
N THR A 164 -3.42 5.93 2.51
CA THR A 164 -3.05 4.53 2.23
C THR A 164 -4.30 3.68 1.97
N VAL A 165 -4.31 2.97 0.85
CA VAL A 165 -5.32 1.95 0.52
C VAL A 165 -4.59 0.66 0.10
N PRO A 166 -4.39 -0.30 1.02
CA PRO A 166 -3.49 -1.44 0.79
C PRO A 166 -3.88 -2.34 -0.39
N SER A 167 -5.18 -2.60 -0.60
CA SER A 167 -5.65 -3.44 -1.72
C SER A 167 -5.37 -2.81 -3.09
N LEU A 168 -5.18 -1.49 -3.16
CA LEU A 168 -4.78 -0.77 -4.37
C LEU A 168 -3.26 -0.62 -4.50
N GLY A 169 -2.49 -1.02 -3.47
CA GLY A 169 -1.04 -0.87 -3.46
C GLY A 169 -0.58 0.60 -3.35
N VAL A 170 -1.43 1.48 -2.81
CA VAL A 170 -1.15 2.92 -2.72
C VAL A 170 -0.88 3.34 -1.28
N LYS A 171 0.21 4.08 -1.09
CA LYS A 171 0.57 4.77 0.14
C LYS A 171 1.35 6.03 -0.22
N VAL A 172 0.85 7.20 0.19
CA VAL A 172 1.52 8.48 -0.07
C VAL A 172 1.37 9.39 1.12
N ASP A 173 2.47 9.98 1.56
CA ASP A 173 2.46 10.90 2.69
C ASP A 173 1.81 12.24 2.31
N ALA A 174 0.97 12.73 3.20
CA ALA A 174 0.29 14.00 3.13
C ALA A 174 1.11 15.01 3.96
N ILE A 175 1.89 15.85 3.29
CA ILE A 175 2.85 16.74 3.95
C ILE A 175 2.39 18.19 3.79
N PRO A 176 2.22 18.96 4.88
CA PRO A 176 1.85 20.37 4.79
C PRO A 176 2.81 21.16 3.89
N GLY A 177 2.27 21.89 2.92
CA GLY A 177 3.05 22.67 1.96
C GLY A 177 3.67 21.88 0.81
N ARG A 178 3.36 20.57 0.67
CA ARG A 178 3.80 19.75 -0.46
C ARG A 178 2.63 18.98 -1.05
N LEU A 179 2.48 19.07 -2.37
CA LEU A 179 1.48 18.31 -3.13
C LEU A 179 2.16 17.08 -3.74
N ASN A 180 1.98 15.92 -3.12
CA ASN A 180 2.44 14.66 -3.70
C ASN A 180 1.41 14.14 -4.71
N GLN A 181 1.86 13.41 -5.72
CA GLN A 181 1.00 12.81 -6.72
C GLN A 181 1.28 11.32 -6.86
N LEU A 182 0.24 10.54 -7.13
CA LEU A 182 0.36 9.13 -7.48
C LEU A 182 -0.73 8.75 -8.49
N GLY A 183 -0.33 7.98 -9.51
CA GLY A 183 -1.23 7.37 -10.48
C GLY A 183 -1.62 5.96 -10.05
N PHE A 184 -2.88 5.57 -10.22
CA PHE A 184 -3.32 4.20 -9.98
C PHE A 184 -4.54 3.85 -10.83
N PHE A 185 -4.82 2.54 -10.90
CA PHE A 185 -5.90 1.98 -11.69
C PHE A 185 -6.69 0.96 -10.87
N ILE A 186 -8.02 1.02 -10.91
CA ILE A 186 -8.90 0.08 -10.20
C ILE A 186 -9.53 -0.89 -11.20
N LYS A 187 -9.25 -2.19 -11.05
CA LYS A 187 -9.72 -3.23 -11.99
C LYS A 187 -11.20 -3.58 -11.81
N TYR A 188 -11.67 -3.63 -10.58
CA TYR A 188 -12.97 -4.21 -10.22
C TYR A 188 -13.79 -3.23 -9.38
N PRO A 189 -15.14 -3.24 -9.52
CA PRO A 189 -16.00 -2.48 -8.63
C PRO A 189 -15.98 -3.08 -7.23
N GLY A 190 -16.14 -2.23 -6.21
CA GLY A 190 -16.11 -2.67 -4.82
C GLY A 190 -15.77 -1.54 -3.86
N VAL A 191 -15.69 -1.88 -2.57
CA VAL A 191 -15.32 -0.94 -1.51
C VAL A 191 -13.98 -1.35 -0.93
N PHE A 192 -13.02 -0.43 -0.96
CA PHE A 192 -11.64 -0.62 -0.55
C PHE A 192 -11.34 0.25 0.65
N TYR A 193 -10.84 -0.38 1.71
CA TYR A 193 -10.59 0.27 2.99
C TYR A 193 -9.10 0.57 3.17
N GLY A 194 -8.83 1.68 3.82
CA GLY A 194 -7.53 2.21 4.14
C GLY A 194 -7.52 2.91 5.50
N GLN A 195 -6.34 3.24 6.00
CA GLN A 195 -6.16 4.00 7.25
C GLN A 195 -4.96 4.94 7.14
N CYS A 196 -4.99 6.02 7.92
CA CYS A 196 -3.84 6.90 8.05
C CYS A 196 -2.61 6.10 8.52
N SER A 197 -1.51 6.22 7.78
CA SER A 197 -0.29 5.43 8.00
C SER A 197 0.92 6.25 8.47
N GLU A 198 0.66 7.44 9.04
CA GLU A 198 1.67 8.33 9.63
C GLU A 198 1.12 8.98 10.91
N ILE A 199 1.94 9.07 11.96
CA ILE A 199 1.47 9.47 13.30
C ILE A 199 1.01 10.93 13.32
N CYS A 200 -0.28 11.16 13.52
CA CYS A 200 -0.89 12.50 13.41
C CYS A 200 -1.61 13.01 14.67
N GLY A 201 -1.42 12.35 15.82
CA GLY A 201 -1.93 12.80 17.13
C GLY A 201 -2.92 11.85 17.80
N ALA A 202 -3.78 12.39 18.67
CA ALA A 202 -4.62 11.61 19.59
C ALA A 202 -5.56 10.61 18.89
N ASN A 203 -6.18 11.01 17.78
CA ASN A 203 -7.11 10.16 17.03
C ASN A 203 -6.49 9.61 15.75
N HIS A 204 -5.17 9.41 15.71
CA HIS A 204 -4.47 8.83 14.56
C HIS A 204 -5.09 7.52 14.05
N SER A 205 -5.57 6.67 14.96
CA SER A 205 -6.22 5.39 14.62
C SER A 205 -7.67 5.51 14.13
N PHE A 206 -8.25 6.71 14.10
CA PHE A 206 -9.69 6.97 13.91
C PHE A 206 -9.99 7.88 12.72
N MET A 207 -9.12 7.87 11.70
CA MET A 207 -9.32 8.58 10.44
C MET A 207 -9.12 7.63 9.24
N PRO A 208 -10.05 6.68 9.04
CA PRO A 208 -9.98 5.70 7.97
C PRO A 208 -10.23 6.35 6.61
N ILE A 209 -9.95 5.58 5.56
CA ILE A 209 -10.16 5.96 4.16
C ILE A 209 -11.03 4.87 3.55
N VAL A 210 -12.09 5.27 2.85
CA VAL A 210 -12.94 4.33 2.12
C VAL A 210 -13.09 4.80 0.68
N VAL A 211 -12.62 3.96 -0.24
CA VAL A 211 -12.75 4.16 -1.68
C VAL A 211 -13.83 3.24 -2.22
N GLU A 212 -14.88 3.82 -2.79
CA GLU A 212 -15.93 3.08 -3.48
C GLU A 212 -15.71 3.17 -4.99
N ALA A 213 -15.34 2.04 -5.59
CA ALA A 213 -15.12 1.96 -7.02
C ALA A 213 -16.39 1.48 -7.73
N VAL A 214 -16.88 2.28 -8.66
CA VAL A 214 -18.11 2.02 -9.41
C VAL A 214 -17.86 2.09 -10.92
N PRO A 215 -18.70 1.48 -11.77
CA PRO A 215 -18.62 1.69 -13.21
C PRO A 215 -18.71 3.18 -13.57
N LEU A 216 -18.00 3.60 -14.61
CA LEU A 216 -17.92 5.01 -15.03
C LEU A 216 -19.30 5.69 -15.16
N LYS A 217 -20.30 4.98 -15.68
CA LYS A 217 -21.68 5.51 -15.79
C LYS A 217 -22.25 5.93 -14.44
N ASN A 218 -22.11 5.07 -13.42
CA ASN A 218 -22.63 5.34 -12.08
C ASN A 218 -21.83 6.45 -11.40
N PHE A 219 -20.52 6.52 -11.65
CA PHE A 219 -19.68 7.63 -11.19
C PHE A 219 -20.18 8.97 -11.74
N LEU A 220 -20.49 9.04 -13.04
CA LEU A 220 -21.01 10.27 -13.65
C LEU A 220 -22.39 10.64 -13.10
N GLU A 221 -23.29 9.67 -12.90
CA GLU A 221 -24.60 9.92 -12.27
C GLU A 221 -24.44 10.44 -10.84
N TRP A 222 -23.54 9.85 -10.05
CA TRP A 222 -23.19 10.34 -8.71
C TRP A 222 -22.62 11.76 -8.75
N ALA A 223 -21.66 12.03 -9.63
CA ALA A 223 -21.01 13.33 -9.73
C ALA A 223 -21.99 14.45 -10.11
N ILE A 224 -22.96 14.16 -10.97
CA ILE A 224 -24.02 15.13 -11.33
C ILE A 224 -24.91 15.40 -10.11
N ASN A 225 -25.39 14.36 -9.44
CA ASN A 225 -26.32 14.50 -8.31
C ASN A 225 -25.73 15.22 -7.10
N VAL A 226 -24.41 15.11 -6.89
CA VAL A 226 -23.71 15.80 -5.79
C VAL A 226 -23.34 17.23 -6.16
N SER A 227 -23.23 17.54 -7.46
CA SER A 227 -22.89 18.88 -7.92
C SER A 227 -24.08 19.84 -8.00
N ASP A 228 -25.30 19.32 -8.03
CA ASP A 228 -26.56 20.07 -8.01
C ASP A 228 -27.01 20.42 -6.58
#